data_AF-X0XIB1-F1
#
_entry.id   AF-X0XIB1-F1
#
_cell.length_a   1.000
_cell.length_b   1.000
_cell.length_c   1.000
_cell.angle_alpha   90.00
_cell.angle_beta   90.00
_cell.angle_gamma   90.00
#
_symmetry.space_group_name_H-M   'P 1'
#
loop_
_entity.id
_entity.type
_entity.pdbx_description
1 polymer ?
#
loop_
_entity_poly.entity_id
_entity_poly.type
_entity_poly.pdbx_seq_one_letter_code
_entity_poly.pdbx_strand_id
1 'polypeptide(L)'
;RKAPSPKFAAGWDRTLRKYGSGLTIIKSDQCPCIAKCTDDILQACQTLRIRPRVVELKTGRQARNAPSAYGIFNVIYDGKVVAEHPISGTRFLNIMRKLSK
;
A
#
# COMPACT_ATOMS: atom_id res chain seq x y z
N ARG A 1 -19.09 -10.34 -29.40
CA ARG A 1 -19.10 -10.26 -27.91
C ARG A 1 -19.32 -8.80 -27.51
N LYS A 2 -20.40 -8.45 -26.80
CA LYS A 2 -20.55 -7.12 -26.16
C LYS A 2 -20.02 -7.24 -24.73
N ALA A 3 -18.86 -6.66 -24.47
CA ALA A 3 -18.36 -6.46 -23.12
C ALA A 3 -18.45 -4.97 -22.78
N PRO A 4 -18.68 -4.60 -21.50
CA PRO A 4 -18.60 -3.20 -21.09
C PRO A 4 -17.18 -2.68 -21.32
N SER A 5 -17.06 -1.38 -21.62
CA SER A 5 -15.76 -0.73 -21.76
C SER A 5 -14.92 -0.90 -20.48
N PRO A 6 -13.61 -1.16 -20.59
CA PRO A 6 -12.75 -1.27 -19.44
C PRO A 6 -12.73 0.05 -18.68
N LYS A 7 -12.76 -0.04 -17.35
CA LYS A 7 -12.73 1.11 -16.44
C LYS A 7 -12.00 0.73 -15.17
N PHE A 8 -11.39 1.72 -14.53
CA PHE A 8 -10.83 1.54 -13.19
C PHE A 8 -11.94 1.27 -12.18
N ALA A 9 -11.58 0.56 -11.11
CA ALA A 9 -12.47 0.42 -9.96
C ALA A 9 -12.71 1.80 -9.33
N ALA A 10 -13.94 2.04 -8.86
CA ALA A 10 -14.32 3.27 -8.16
C ALA A 10 -14.52 3.00 -6.67
N GLY A 11 -14.52 4.06 -5.86
CA GLY A 11 -14.83 3.99 -4.43
C GLY A 11 -13.68 3.53 -3.54
N TRP A 12 -12.42 3.80 -3.94
CA TRP A 12 -11.25 3.49 -3.13
C TRP A 12 -11.28 4.12 -1.74
N ASP A 13 -11.94 5.27 -1.56
CA ASP A 13 -12.15 5.87 -0.22
C ASP A 13 -12.82 4.90 0.76
N ARG A 14 -13.77 4.09 0.27
CA ARG A 14 -14.44 3.07 1.09
C ARG A 14 -13.50 1.92 1.44
N THR A 15 -12.64 1.52 0.51
CA THR A 15 -11.65 0.47 0.73
C THR A 15 -10.54 0.94 1.67
N LEU A 16 -10.10 2.19 1.54
CA LEU A 16 -9.10 2.83 2.40
C LEU A 16 -9.55 2.91 3.86
N ARG A 17 -10.84 3.13 4.12
CA ARG A 17 -11.40 3.07 5.49
C ARG A 17 -11.13 1.74 6.21
N LYS A 18 -11.01 0.63 5.48
CA LYS A 18 -10.65 -0.69 6.07
C LYS A 18 -9.21 -0.72 6.61
N TYR A 19 -8.39 0.22 6.20
CA TYR A 19 -6.98 0.40 6.56
C TYR A 19 -6.78 1.73 7.32
N GLY A 20 -7.83 2.20 8.00
CA GLY A 20 -7.92 3.53 8.62
C GLY A 20 -7.11 3.73 9.90
N SER A 21 -6.47 2.70 10.45
CA SER A 21 -5.76 2.77 11.73
C SER A 21 -4.33 2.29 11.58
N GLY A 22 -3.38 3.16 11.91
CA GLY A 22 -1.96 2.88 11.87
C GLY A 22 -1.45 2.70 10.44
N LEU A 23 -0.36 1.94 10.30
CA LEU A 23 0.31 1.73 9.03
C LEU A 23 -0.05 0.36 8.45
N THR A 24 -0.55 0.35 7.22
CA THR A 24 -0.77 -0.87 6.43
C THR A 24 0.08 -0.87 5.17
N ILE A 25 0.78 -1.97 4.91
CA ILE A 25 1.49 -2.23 3.66
C ILE A 25 0.74 -3.33 2.92
N ILE A 26 0.23 -3.02 1.74
CA ILE A 26 -0.36 -4.00 0.84
C ILE A 26 0.71 -4.35 -0.19
N LYS A 27 0.98 -5.64 -0.39
CA LYS A 27 1.96 -6.13 -1.37
C LYS A 27 1.45 -7.34 -2.13
N SER A 28 2.09 -7.62 -3.26
CA SER A 28 1.97 -8.87 -4.00
C SER A 28 3.35 -9.34 -4.43
N ASP A 29 3.52 -10.65 -4.63
CA ASP A 29 4.78 -11.27 -5.05
C ASP A 29 5.01 -11.22 -6.57
N GLN A 30 4.35 -10.30 -7.26
CA GLN A 30 4.49 -10.11 -8.72
C GLN A 30 5.84 -9.50 -9.12
N CYS A 31 6.54 -8.82 -8.20
CA CYS A 31 7.79 -8.12 -8.50
C CYS A 31 8.81 -8.32 -7.36
N PRO A 32 10.06 -8.72 -7.66
CA PRO A 32 11.09 -8.89 -6.65
C PRO A 32 11.43 -7.56 -5.92
N CYS A 33 11.29 -6.42 -6.59
CA CYS A 33 11.53 -5.11 -5.97
C CYS A 33 10.54 -4.80 -4.84
N ILE A 34 9.31 -5.33 -4.91
CA ILE A 34 8.29 -5.12 -3.86
C ILE A 34 8.72 -5.81 -2.55
N ALA A 35 9.32 -6.99 -2.62
CA ALA A 35 9.82 -7.69 -1.44
C ALA A 35 10.88 -6.83 -0.73
N LYS A 36 11.91 -6.39 -1.46
CA LYS A 36 12.96 -5.50 -0.93
C LYS A 36 12.39 -4.20 -0.35
N CYS A 37 11.51 -3.51 -1.08
CA CYS A 37 10.91 -2.27 -0.59
C CYS A 37 10.05 -2.48 0.67
N THR A 38 9.35 -3.62 0.76
CA THR A 38 8.59 -3.98 1.96
C THR A 38 9.54 -4.14 3.14
N ASP A 39 10.64 -4.88 2.98
CA ASP A 39 11.63 -5.09 4.04
C ASP A 39 12.26 -3.77 4.51
N ASP A 40 12.65 -2.89 3.58
CA ASP A 40 13.19 -1.57 3.89
C ASP A 40 12.20 -0.72 4.72
N ILE A 41 10.91 -0.78 4.38
CA ILE A 41 9.85 -0.06 5.12
C ILE A 41 9.65 -0.70 6.50
N LEU A 42 9.64 -2.04 6.61
CA LEU A 42 9.52 -2.73 7.90
C LEU A 42 10.66 -2.35 8.85
N GLN A 43 11.89 -2.24 8.35
CA GLN A 43 13.03 -1.76 9.15
C GLN A 43 12.84 -0.31 9.58
N ALA A 44 12.41 0.57 8.68
CA ALA A 44 12.12 1.95 9.01
C ALA A 44 10.99 2.10 10.08
N CYS A 45 10.00 1.21 10.06
CA CYS A 45 8.94 1.19 11.08
C CYS A 45 9.48 0.89 12.48
N GLN A 46 10.54 0.08 12.61
CA GLN A 46 11.19 -0.17 13.90
C GLN A 46 11.76 1.12 14.48
N THR A 47 12.41 1.95 13.65
CA THR A 47 12.93 3.26 14.06
C THR A 47 11.81 4.20 14.53
N LEU A 48 10.65 4.16 13.87
CA LEU A 48 9.48 4.98 14.22
C LEU A 48 8.64 4.40 15.36
N ARG A 49 8.96 3.19 15.86
CA ARG A 49 8.15 2.42 16.82
C ARG A 49 6.71 2.21 16.36
N ILE A 50 6.49 2.11 15.05
CA ILE A 50 5.19 1.80 14.44
C ILE A 50 5.13 0.29 14.20
N ARG A 51 4.00 -0.34 14.52
CA ARG A 51 3.73 -1.74 14.16
C ARG A 51 2.92 -1.78 12.85
N PRO A 52 3.55 -2.06 11.70
CA PRO A 52 2.83 -2.16 10.43
C PRO A 52 2.00 -3.43 10.35
N ARG A 53 0.84 -3.35 9.70
CA ARG A 53 0.10 -4.50 9.19
C ARG A 53 0.53 -4.77 7.75
N VAL A 54 1.01 -5.98 7.45
CA VAL A 54 1.29 -6.40 6.08
C VAL A 54 0.13 -7.24 5.55
N VAL A 55 -0.38 -6.87 4.37
CA VAL A 55 -1.48 -7.56 3.69
C VAL A 55 -0.97 -8.04 2.32
N GLU A 56 -0.93 -9.35 2.16
CA GLU A 56 -0.48 -9.98 0.92
C GLU A 56 -1.66 -10.28 -0.03
N LEU A 57 -1.54 -9.85 -1.28
CA LEU A 57 -2.50 -10.15 -2.34
C LEU A 57 -2.00 -11.34 -3.16
N LYS A 58 -2.77 -12.43 -3.11
CA LYS A 58 -2.46 -13.73 -3.73
C LYS A 58 -3.25 -14.02 -4.99
N THR A 59 -4.33 -13.28 -5.25
CA THR A 59 -5.25 -13.54 -6.37
C THR A 59 -5.55 -12.27 -7.16
N GLY A 60 -5.85 -12.43 -8.46
CA GLY A 60 -6.31 -11.31 -9.30
C GLY A 60 -7.62 -10.67 -8.83
N ARG A 61 -8.46 -11.41 -8.08
CA ARG A 61 -9.64 -10.83 -7.42
C ARG A 61 -9.26 -9.89 -6.28
N GLN A 62 -8.24 -10.23 -5.49
CA GLN A 62 -7.72 -9.35 -4.44
C GLN A 62 -7.06 -8.11 -5.03
N ALA A 63 -6.23 -8.26 -6.08
CA ALA A 63 -5.61 -7.14 -6.79
C ALA A 63 -6.63 -6.14 -7.36
N ARG A 64 -7.71 -6.62 -7.98
CA ARG A 64 -8.79 -5.76 -8.49
C ARG A 64 -9.56 -4.99 -7.41
N ASN A 65 -9.52 -5.46 -6.17
CA ASN A 65 -10.20 -4.83 -5.03
C ASN A 65 -9.23 -4.03 -4.13
N ALA A 66 -7.98 -3.85 -4.57
CA ALA A 66 -6.99 -3.07 -3.85
C ALA A 66 -7.42 -1.59 -3.74
N PRO A 67 -6.91 -0.85 -2.74
CA PRO A 67 -7.33 0.52 -2.45
C PRO A 67 -6.65 1.58 -3.34
N SER A 68 -6.08 1.19 -4.48
CA SER A 68 -5.49 2.11 -5.46
C SER A 68 -5.53 1.52 -6.86
N ALA A 69 -5.21 2.36 -7.86
CA ALA A 69 -5.11 1.95 -9.25
C ALA A 69 -3.92 1.00 -9.51
N TYR A 70 -2.80 1.20 -8.82
CA TYR A 70 -1.61 0.35 -8.98
C TYR A 70 -1.82 -1.06 -8.41
N GLY A 71 -2.54 -1.14 -7.29
CA GLY A 71 -3.15 -2.35 -6.75
C GLY A 71 -2.19 -3.39 -6.14
N ILE A 72 -0.97 -3.56 -6.65
CA ILE A 72 -0.01 -4.59 -6.20
C ILE A 72 0.94 -4.13 -5.08
N PHE A 73 1.03 -2.82 -4.85
CA PHE A 73 1.79 -2.24 -3.76
C PHE A 73 1.10 -0.96 -3.26
N ASN A 74 0.87 -0.84 -1.95
CA ASN A 74 0.39 0.39 -1.32
C ASN A 74 0.93 0.50 0.09
N VAL A 75 1.35 1.70 0.48
CA VAL A 75 1.60 2.07 1.88
C VAL A 75 0.50 3.04 2.29
N ILE A 76 -0.23 2.69 3.34
CA ILE A 76 -1.40 3.41 3.83
C ILE A 76 -1.15 3.76 5.29
N TYR A 77 -1.31 5.03 5.64
CA TYR A 77 -1.20 5.51 7.01
C TYR A 77 -2.48 6.25 7.39
N ASP A 78 -3.16 5.78 8.43
CA ASP A 78 -4.42 6.33 8.94
C ASP A 78 -5.46 6.60 7.83
N GLY A 79 -5.64 5.61 6.96
CA GLY A 79 -6.61 5.66 5.86
C GLY A 79 -6.20 6.50 4.64
N LYS A 80 -4.97 7.05 4.62
CA LYS A 80 -4.43 7.79 3.49
C LYS A 80 -3.31 7.02 2.79
N VAL A 81 -3.35 6.96 1.46
CA VAL A 81 -2.24 6.40 0.67
C VAL A 81 -1.05 7.36 0.77
N VAL A 82 0.06 6.88 1.33
CA VAL A 82 1.31 7.65 1.44
C VAL A 82 2.33 7.24 0.37
N ALA A 83 2.17 6.04 -0.22
CA ALA A 83 2.88 5.61 -1.42
C ALA A 83 2.07 4.56 -2.19
N GLU A 84 1.94 4.75 -3.50
CA GLU A 84 1.25 3.80 -4.41
C GLU A 84 2.22 3.06 -5.34
N HIS A 85 3.52 3.30 -5.20
CA HIS A 85 4.59 2.63 -5.95
C HIS A 85 5.72 2.25 -4.99
N PRO A 86 6.59 1.29 -5.36
CA PRO A 86 7.73 0.93 -4.53
C PRO A 86 8.61 2.14 -4.20
N ILE A 87 9.01 2.26 -2.93
CA ILE A 87 9.88 3.32 -2.41
C ILE A 87 10.93 2.72 -1.47
N SER A 88 12.05 3.43 -1.29
CA SER A 88 13.06 3.06 -0.31
C SER A 88 12.60 3.38 1.12
N GLY A 89 13.22 2.71 2.11
CA GLY A 89 13.00 2.99 3.54
C GLY A 89 13.31 4.44 3.90
N THR A 90 14.36 5.04 3.34
CA THR A 90 14.71 6.46 3.54
C THR A 90 13.60 7.39 3.03
N ARG A 91 13.04 7.11 1.85
CA ARG A 91 11.94 7.91 1.30
C ARG A 91 10.70 7.79 2.19
N PHE A 92 10.40 6.59 2.67
CA PHE A 92 9.31 6.33 3.61
C PHE A 92 9.49 7.12 4.92
N LEU A 93 10.66 7.07 5.57
CA LEU A 93 10.96 7.85 6.78
C LEU A 93 10.72 9.34 6.59
N ASN A 94 11.15 9.89 5.44
CA ASN A 94 10.97 11.30 5.13
C ASN A 94 9.49 11.67 4.96
N ILE A 95 8.67 10.79 4.38
CA ILE A 95 7.22 10.99 4.27
C ILE A 95 6.60 10.98 5.68
N MET A 96 6.91 9.98 6.50
CA MET A 96 6.35 9.86 7.85
C MET A 96 6.70 11.05 8.74
N ARG A 97 7.97 11.50 8.72
CA ARG A 97 8.40 12.69 9.48
C ARG A 97 7.69 13.98 9.06
N LYS A 98 7.28 14.09 7.79
CA LYS A 98 6.48 15.24 7.33
C LYS A 98 5.03 15.18 7.79
N LEU A 99 4.49 13.97 8.00
CA LEU A 99 3.13 13.77 8.50
C LEU A 99 3.03 13.90 10.02
N SER A 100 4.14 13.70 10.75
CA SER A 100 4.22 13.91 12.20
C SER A 100 4.51 15.35 12.62
N LYS A 101 4.67 16.27 11.66
CA LYS A 101 4.77 17.72 11.89
C LYS A 101 3.40 18.34 11.74
#